data_AF-A0A951ZEP0-F1
#
_entry.id   AF-A0A951ZEP0-F1
#
_cell.length_a   1.000
_cell.length_b   1.000
_cell.length_c   1.000
_cell.angle_alpha   90.00
_cell.angle_beta   90.00
_cell.angle_gamma   90.00
#
_symmetry.space_group_name_H-M   'P 1'
#
loop_
_entity.id
_entity.type
_entity.pdbx_description
1 polymer ?
#
loop_
_entity_poly.entity_id
_entity_poly.type
_entity_poly.pdbx_seq_one_letter_code
_entity_poly.pdbx_strand_id
1 'polypeptide(L)' 'MKFDLRLPIGFLFSLFGGILAIYGAVTPPDLYAKSLGINVNLYWGVVLCAFGGVMLAFAVRSRGREQRQGRDQA' A
#
# COMPACT_ATOMS: atom_id res chain seq x y z
N MET A 1 17.00 -7.36 18.25
CA MET A 1 15.74 -6.64 17.95
C MET A 1 15.17 -7.24 16.68
N LYS A 2 14.04 -7.96 16.74
CA LYS A 2 13.41 -8.52 15.54
C LYS A 2 12.74 -7.35 14.82
N PHE A 3 13.38 -6.88 13.75
CA PHE A 3 12.79 -5.86 12.91
C PHE A 3 11.67 -6.54 12.11
N ASP A 4 10.42 -6.32 12.50
CA ASP A 4 9.26 -6.79 11.74
C ASP A 4 9.14 -6.01 10.43
N LEU A 5 9.84 -6.51 9.42
CA LEU A 5 9.92 -5.94 8.07
C LEU A 5 8.55 -5.77 7.41
N ARG A 6 7.54 -6.51 7.88
CA ARG A 6 6.17 -6.48 7.36
C ARG A 6 5.50 -5.11 7.48
N LEU A 7 5.84 -4.34 8.52
CA LEU A 7 5.31 -3.00 8.76
C LEU A 7 5.90 -1.93 7.81
N PRO A 8 7.23 -1.76 7.74
CA PRO A 8 7.83 -0.81 6.80
C PRO A 8 7.54 -1.19 5.34
N ILE A 9 7.49 -2.48 4.99
CA ILE A 9 7.15 -2.92 3.63
C ILE A 9 5.70 -2.57 3.27
N GLY A 10 4.73 -2.87 4.14
CA GLY A 10 3.33 -2.53 3.90
C GLY A 10 3.10 -1.03 3.77
N PHE A 11 3.79 -0.23 4.59
CA PHE A 11 3.72 1.23 4.52
C PHE A 11 4.29 1.77 3.20
N LEU A 12 5.44 1.25 2.76
CA LEU A 12 6.07 1.67 1.51
C LEU A 12 5.17 1.38 0.30
N PHE A 13 4.60 0.17 0.22
CA PHE A 13 3.69 -0.21 -0.88
C PHE A 13 2.42 0.64 -0.89
N SER A 14 1.84 0.92 0.27
CA SER A 14 0.65 1.75 0.37
C SER A 14 0.94 3.21 -0.03
N LEU A 15 2.11 3.74 0.34
CA LEU A 15 2.54 5.09 -0.02
C LEU A 15 2.79 5.23 -1.53
N PHE A 16 3.58 4.32 -2.11
CA PHE A 16 3.85 4.31 -3.55
C PHE A 16 2.59 4.05 -4.38
N GLY A 17 1.72 3.12 -3.94
CA GLY A 17 0.43 2.87 -4.59
C GLY A 17 -0.49 4.09 -4.57
N GLY A 18 -0.56 4.79 -3.44
CA GLY A 18 -1.31 6.04 -3.31
C GLY A 18 -0.79 7.14 -4.25
N ILE A 19 0.53 7.34 -4.30
CA ILE A 19 1.15 8.31 -5.21
C ILE A 19 0.85 7.96 -6.68
N LEU A 20 0.98 6.68 -7.07
CA LEU A 20 0.67 6.25 -8.44
C LEU A 20 -0.82 6.41 -8.78
N ALA A 21 -1.72 6.11 -7.85
CA ALA A 21 -3.16 6.27 -8.05
C ALA A 21 -3.55 7.74 -8.21
N ILE A 22 -3.01 8.63 -7.38
CA ILE A 22 -3.21 10.08 -7.52
C ILE A 22 -2.63 10.59 -8.84
N TYR A 23 -1.41 10.16 -9.19
CA TYR A 23 -0.79 10.52 -10.45
C TYR A 23 -1.61 10.06 -11.66
N GLY A 24 -2.11 8.82 -11.64
CA GLY A 24 -2.99 8.29 -12.68
C GLY A 24 -4.36 8.97 -12.75
N ALA A 25 -4.84 9.56 -11.64
CA ALA A 25 -6.12 10.27 -11.59
C ALA A 25 -6.02 11.75 -12.00
N VAL A 26 -4.89 12.39 -11.70
CA VAL A 26 -4.65 13.82 -12.00
C VAL A 26 -4.07 14.01 -13.41
N THR A 27 -3.45 12.99 -14.00
CA THR A 27 -2.87 13.09 -15.35
C THR A 27 -3.97 13.22 -16.41
N PRO A 28 -3.95 14.26 -17.26
CA PRO A 28 -4.98 14.50 -18.26
C PRO A 28 -4.94 13.46 -19.42
N PRO A 29 -6.10 13.14 -20.02
CA PRO A 29 -6.28 12.13 -21.06
C PRO A 29 -5.36 12.29 -22.29
N ASP A 30 -4.90 13.51 -22.59
CA ASP A 30 -4.00 13.82 -23.71
C ASP A 30 -2.63 13.11 -23.64
N LEU A 31 -2.13 12.77 -22.46
CA LEU A 31 -0.87 12.03 -22.31
C LEU A 31 -1.03 10.50 -22.53
N TYR A 32 -2.26 9.98 -22.61
CA TYR A 32 -2.54 8.54 -22.78
C TYR A 32 -2.51 8.07 -24.23
N ALA A 33 -2.35 8.99 -25.19
CA ALA A 33 -2.13 8.67 -26.59
C ALA A 33 -0.90 7.76 -26.81
N LYS A 34 0.08 7.80 -25.89
CA LYS A 34 1.29 6.95 -25.93
C LYS A 34 1.08 5.53 -25.37
N SER A 35 -0.02 5.29 -24.64
CA SER A 35 -0.32 4.04 -23.93
C SER A 35 -1.54 3.30 -24.49
N LEU A 36 -1.85 3.47 -25.79
CA LEU A 36 -3.01 2.83 -26.43
C LEU A 36 -4.36 3.28 -25.82
N GLY A 37 -4.42 4.46 -25.19
CA GLY A 37 -5.61 4.96 -24.48
C GLY A 37 -5.85 4.30 -23.11
N ILE A 38 -4.93 3.46 -22.62
CA ILE A 38 -5.08 2.75 -21.35
C ILE A 38 -4.32 3.46 -20.24
N ASN A 39 -5.02 3.62 -19.12
CA ASN A 39 -4.58 4.34 -17.94
C ASN A 39 -3.72 3.46 -17.03
N VAL A 40 -2.58 2.97 -17.54
CA VAL A 40 -1.72 1.94 -16.90
C VAL A 40 -1.29 2.35 -15.49
N ASN A 41 -0.94 3.63 -15.28
CA ASN A 41 -0.55 4.15 -13.97
C ASN A 41 -1.69 4.10 -12.94
N LEU A 42 -2.93 4.34 -13.38
CA LEU A 42 -4.11 4.26 -12.52
C LEU A 42 -4.40 2.80 -12.16
N TYR A 43 -4.43 1.89 -13.14
CA TYR A 43 -4.68 0.45 -12.90
C TYR A 43 -3.63 -0.16 -11.97
N TRP A 44 -2.34 0.03 -12.26
CA TRP A 44 -1.27 -0.48 -11.42
C TRP A 44 -1.18 0.24 -10.08
N GLY A 45 -1.50 1.53 -10.02
CA GLY A 45 -1.60 2.29 -8.78
C GLY A 45 -2.69 1.74 -7.86
N VAL A 46 -3.88 1.45 -8.41
CA VAL A 46 -4.98 0.82 -7.67
C VAL A 46 -4.60 -0.59 -7.20
N VAL A 47 -3.96 -1.40 -8.05
CA VAL A 47 -3.50 -2.75 -7.67
C VAL A 47 -2.45 -2.68 -6.54
N LEU A 48 -1.45 -1.81 -6.63
CA LEU A 48 -0.46 -1.62 -5.56
C LEU A 48 -1.10 -1.09 -4.28
N CYS A 49 -2.04 -0.15 -4.39
CA CYS A 49 -2.71 0.45 -3.24
C CYS A 49 -3.60 -0.59 -2.54
N ALA A 50 -4.34 -1.41 -3.29
CA ALA A 50 -5.12 -2.53 -2.74
C ALA A 50 -4.22 -3.56 -2.07
N PHE A 51 -3.11 -3.94 -2.69
CA PHE A 51 -2.15 -4.88 -2.12
C PHE A 51 -1.51 -4.34 -0.83
N GLY A 52 -1.02 -3.09 -0.86
CA GLY A 52 -0.45 -2.40 0.30
C GLY A 52 -1.45 -2.27 1.44
N GLY A 53 -2.69 -1.91 1.14
CA GLY A 53 -3.79 -1.81 2.12
C GLY A 53 -4.11 -3.15 2.78
N VAL A 54 -4.19 -4.24 2.01
CA VAL A 54 -4.37 -5.60 2.55
C VAL A 54 -3.21 -5.98 3.47
N MET A 55 -1.98 -5.69 3.06
CA MET A 55 -0.78 -5.99 3.84
C MET A 55 -0.74 -5.18 5.16
N LEU A 56 -1.13 -3.91 5.10
CA LEU A 56 -1.22 -3.02 6.27
C LEU A 56 -2.32 -3.49 7.23
N ALA A 57 -3.50 -3.86 6.73
CA ALA A 57 -4.60 -4.40 7.54
C ALA A 57 -4.16 -5.67 8.29
N PHE A 58 -3.41 -6.55 7.62
CA PHE A 58 -2.82 -7.73 8.21
C PHE A 58 -1.74 -7.41 9.27
N ALA A 59 -0.93 -6.37 9.06
CA ALA A 59 0.07 -5.92 10.01
C ALA A 59 -0.56 -5.29 11.27
N VAL A 60 -1.60 -4.46 11.11
CA VAL A 60 -2.38 -3.88 12.22
C VAL A 60 -3.06 -4.98 13.04
N ARG A 61 -3.64 -5.99 12.36
CA ARG A 61 -4.20 -7.17 13.03
C ARG A 61 -3.14 -7.96 13.83
N SER A 62 -1.90 -8.01 13.34
CA SER A 62 -0.78 -8.70 14.01
C SER A 62 -0.34 -7.97 15.27
N ARG A 63 -0.23 -6.64 15.23
CA ARG A 63 0.15 -5.81 16.40
C ARG A 63 -0.84 -5.91 17.56
N GLY A 64 -2.13 -6.10 17.27
CA GLY A 64 -3.15 -6.34 18.30
C GLY A 64 -2.93 -7.64 19.11
N ARG A 65 -2.13 -8.58 18.60
CA ARG A 65 -1.78 -9.83 19.30
C ARG A 65 -0.51 -9.67 20.15
N GLU A 66 0.46 -8.89 19.67
CA GLU A 66 1.71 -8.61 20.38
C GLU A 66 1.49 -7.81 21.68
N GLN A 67 0.55 -6.85 21.67
CA GLN A 67 0.23 -6.04 22.86
C GLN A 67 -0.45 -6.81 24.00
N ARG A 68 -1.16 -7.90 23.72
CA ARG A 68 -1.75 -8.73 24.78
C ARG A 68 -0.67 -9.54 25.50
N GLN A 69 0.34 -10.01 24.78
CA GLN A 69 1.37 -10.89 25.32
C GLN A 69 2.35 -10.18 26.28
N GLY A 70 2.50 -8.86 26.17
CA GLY A 70 3.26 -8.03 27.13
C GLY A 70 2.46 -7.59 28.36
N ARG A 71 1.12 -7.68 28.34
CA ARG A 71 0.26 -7.32 29.47
C ARG A 71 0.03 -8.50 30.43
N ASP A 72 0.18 -9.73 29.94
CA ASP A 72 0.09 -10.96 30.75
C ASP A 72 1.42 -11.33 31.44
N GLN A 73 2.51 -10.60 31.18
CA GLN A 73 3.84 -10.80 31.78
C GLN A 73 4.22 -9.76 32.85
N ALA A 74 3.30 -8.85 33.23
CA ALA A 74 3.47 -7.83 34.26
C ALA A 74 2.48 -8.08 35.42
#